data_AF-A0A3A9J9A6-F1
#
_entry.id   AF-A0A3A9J9A6-F1
#
_cell.length_a   1.000
_cell.length_b   1.000
_cell.length_c   1.000
_cell.angle_alpha   90.00
_cell.angle_beta   90.00
_cell.angle_gamma   90.00
#
_symmetry.space_group_name_H-M   'P 1'
#
loop_
_entity.id
_entity.type
_entity.pdbx_description
1 polymer ?
#
loop_
_entity_poly.entity_id
_entity_poly.type
_entity_poly.pdbx_seq_one_letter_code
_entity_poly.pdbx_strand_id
1 'polypeptide(L)' 'MADLFWLTETKIERIARYFRLSDGVPRVDDQRVVSGIIHVIRNGLRWRDAPAGCGPHKTL' A
#
# COMPACT_ATOMS: atom_id res chain seq x y z
N MET A 1 -11.41 0.71 11.55
CA MET A 1 -10.27 1.03 10.66
C MET A 1 -9.27 -0.14 10.50
N ALA A 2 -9.50 -1.32 11.10
CA ALA A 2 -8.57 -2.46 11.01
C ALA A 2 -8.72 -3.31 9.72
N ASP A 3 -9.86 -3.28 9.03
CA ASP A 3 -10.09 -4.14 7.85
C ASP A 3 -9.40 -3.68 6.57
N LEU A 4 -8.90 -2.43 6.54
CA LEU A 4 -8.31 -1.85 5.33
C LEU A 4 -6.82 -2.17 5.17
N PHE A 5 -6.09 -2.26 6.29
CA PHE A 5 -4.64 -2.42 6.30
C PHE A 5 -4.30 -3.81 6.83
N TRP A 6 -3.84 -4.68 5.93
CA TRP A 6 -3.61 -6.09 6.25
C TRP A 6 -2.22 -6.36 6.82
N LEU A 7 -1.31 -5.39 6.66
CA LEU A 7 -0.01 -5.37 7.29
C LEU A 7 -0.01 -4.33 8.40
N THR A 8 0.54 -4.71 9.55
CA THR A 8 0.85 -3.78 10.63
C THR A 8 2.10 -2.96 10.26
N GLU A 9 2.26 -1.79 10.86
CA GLU A 9 3.44 -0.93 10.68
C GLU A 9 4.76 -1.70 10.92
N THR A 10 4.82 -2.49 12.00
CA THR A 10 5.96 -3.38 12.30
C THR A 10 6.28 -4.42 11.22
N LYS A 11 5.28 -4.90 10.48
CA LYS A 11 5.52 -5.79 9.33
C LYS A 11 6.05 -5.01 8.13
N ILE A 12 5.57 -3.78 7.93
CA ILE A 12 6.06 -2.86 6.89
C ILE A 12 7.53 -2.52 7.15
N GLU A 13 7.91 -2.16 8.38
CA GLU A 13 9.29 -1.87 8.74
C GLU A 13 10.25 -3.03 8.42
N ARG A 14 9.81 -4.27 8.68
CA ARG A 14 10.60 -5.47 8.35
C ARG A 14 10.87 -5.61 6.84
N ILE A 15 9.95 -5.16 6.00
CA ILE A 15 10.10 -5.23 4.54
C ILE A 15 10.63 -3.93 3.92
N ALA A 16 10.65 -2.81 4.66
CA ALA A 16 11.05 -1.50 4.17
C ALA A 16 12.46 -1.49 3.55
N ARG A 17 13.38 -2.33 4.06
CA ARG A 17 14.73 -2.51 3.49
C ARG A 17 14.76 -2.97 2.04
N TYR A 18 13.67 -3.58 1.55
CA TYR A 18 13.54 -4.03 0.17
C TYR A 18 12.94 -2.96 -0.74
N PHE A 19 12.41 -1.87 -0.17
CA PHE A 19 11.95 -0.75 -0.97
C PHE A 19 13.17 -0.01 -1.50
N ARG A 20 13.16 0.23 -2.81
CA ARG A 20 14.14 1.11 -3.42
C ARG A 20 14.00 2.49 -2.79
N LEU A 21 15.11 3.09 -2.38
CA LEU A 21 15.10 4.51 -2.00
C LEU A 21 14.53 5.30 -3.19
N SER A 22 13.56 6.15 -2.90
CA SER A 22 13.01 7.07 -3.89
C SER A 22 14.06 8.16 -4.17
N ASP A 23 14.52 8.26 -5.40
CA ASP A 23 15.43 9.33 -5.89
C ASP A 23 14.73 10.71 -6.02
N GLY A 24 13.54 10.86 -5.43
CA GLY A 24 12.65 12.01 -5.62
C GLY A 24 11.68 12.15 -4.45
N VAL A 25 10.39 12.34 -4.73
CA VAL A 25 9.38 12.52 -3.69
C VAL A 25 9.27 11.25 -2.83
N PRO A 26 9.49 11.34 -1.51
CA PRO A 26 9.36 10.19 -0.63
C PRO A 26 7.92 9.66 -0.62
N ARG A 27 7.77 8.35 -0.49
CA ARG A 27 6.46 7.72 -0.33
C ARG A 27 5.87 8.18 0.99
N VAL A 28 4.66 8.72 0.92
CA VAL A 28 4.01 9.36 2.07
C VAL A 28 3.58 8.31 3.10
N ASP A 29 3.18 7.12 2.67
CA ASP A 29 2.71 6.06 3.54
C ASP A 29 2.83 4.68 2.86
N ASP A 30 3.91 3.95 3.19
CA ASP A 30 4.17 2.63 2.63
C ASP A 30 3.15 1.57 3.08
N GLN A 31 2.61 1.70 4.30
CA GLN A 31 1.59 0.76 4.80
C GLN A 31 0.33 0.85 3.94
N ARG A 32 -0.03 2.08 3.58
CA ARG A 32 -1.20 2.38 2.78
C ARG A 32 -1.05 1.90 1.34
N VAL A 33 0.10 2.16 0.73
CA VAL A 33 0.42 1.72 -0.64
C VAL A 33 0.44 0.19 -0.76
N VAL A 34 1.16 -0.48 0.14
CA VAL A 34 1.26 -1.95 0.11
C VAL A 34 -0.09 -2.60 0.37
N SER A 35 -0.91 -2.04 1.25
CA SER A 35 -2.27 -2.54 1.49
C SER A 35 -3.17 -2.37 0.26
N GLY A 36 -3.04 -1.26 -0.49
CA GLY A 36 -3.71 -1.09 -1.78
C GLY A 36 -3.32 -2.17 -2.79
N ILE A 37 -2.01 -2.42 -2.94
CA ILE A 37 -1.49 -3.48 -3.83
C ILE A 37 -2.05 -4.85 -3.46
N ILE A 38 -2.03 -5.21 -2.17
CA ILE A 38 -2.56 -6.50 -1.69
C ILE A 38 -4.06 -6.64 -2.01
N HIS A 39 -4.83 -5.56 -1.83
CA HIS A 39 -6.25 -5.55 -2.14
C HIS A 39 -6.50 -5.84 -3.63
N VAL A 40 -5.74 -5.20 -4.51
CA VAL A 40 -5.85 -5.40 -5.96
C VAL A 40 -5.48 -6.81 -6.36
N ILE A 41 -4.41 -7.37 -5.81
CA ILE A 41 -4.00 -8.76 -6.06
C ILE A 41 -5.10 -9.76 -5.63
N ARG A 42 -5.73 -9.54 -4.46
CA ARG A 42 -6.77 -10.46 -3.96
C ARG A 42 -8.11 -10.32 -4.68
N ASN A 43 -8.44 -9.15 -5.22
CA ASN A 43 -9.74 -8.86 -5.83
C ASN A 43 -9.72 -8.90 -7.38
N GLY A 44 -8.79 -9.67 -7.97
CA GLY A 44 -8.77 -9.90 -9.42
C GLY A 44 -8.11 -8.79 -10.24
N LEU A 45 -7.13 -8.10 -9.66
CA LEU A 45 -6.25 -7.12 -10.32
C LEU A 45 -6.96 -5.84 -10.81
N ARG A 46 -8.05 -5.45 -10.13
CA ARG A 46 -8.82 -4.24 -10.43
C ARG A 46 -8.49 -3.12 -9.46
N TRP A 47 -7.76 -2.12 -9.94
CA TRP A 47 -7.44 -0.92 -9.14
C TRP A 47 -8.67 -0.14 -8.66
N ARG A 48 -9.78 -0.19 -9.40
CA ARG A 48 -11.05 0.45 -9.02
C ARG A 48 -11.60 -0.07 -7.69
N ASP A 49 -11.30 -1.33 -7.36
CA ASP A 49 -11.84 -1.97 -6.17
C ASP A 49 -10.97 -1.67 -4.93
N ALA A 50 -9.78 -1.07 -5.11
CA ALA A 50 -8.96 -0.64 -3.99
C ALA A 50 -9.71 0.39 -3.13
N PRO A 51 -9.76 0.20 -1.81
CA PRO A 51 -10.53 1.08 -0.94
C PRO A 51 -9.88 2.47 -0.85
N ALA A 52 -10.71 3.52 -0.78
CA ALA A 52 -10.25 4.93 -0.79
C ALA A 52 -9.30 5.27 0.37
N GLY A 53 -9.42 4.54 1.48
CA GLY A 53 -8.50 4.65 2.61
C GLY A 53 -7.07 4.21 2.27
N CYS A 54 -6.82 3.52 1.16
CA CYS A 54 -5.47 3.23 0.63
C CYS A 54 -4.90 4.35 -0.26
N GLY A 55 -5.69 5.34 -0.65
CA GLY A 55 -5.21 6.46 -1.46
C GLY A 55 -6.05 6.65 -2.72
N PRO A 56 -5.84 7.76 -3.44
CA PRO A 56 -6.43 7.93 -4.76
C PRO A 56 -6.02 6.76 -5.67
N HIS A 57 -6.97 6.22 -6.46
CA HIS A 57 -6.71 5.10 -7.39
C HIS A 57 -5.58 5.37 -8.39
N LYS A 58 -5.27 6.64 -8.65
CA LYS A 58 -4.25 7.05 -9.62
C LYS A 58 -2.82 7.07 -9.04
N THR A 59 -2.70 6.99 -7.71
CA THR A 59 -1.43 7.11 -6.96
C THR A 59 -1.01 5.83 -6.25
N LEU A 60 -1.85 4.79 -6.32
CA LEU A 60 -1.55 3.43 -5.88
C LEU A 60 -0.93 2.62 -7.03
#